data_AF-A0A6A5TF03-F1
#
_entry.id   AF-A0A6A5TF03-F1
#
_cell.length_a   1.000
_cell.length_b   1.000
_cell.length_c   1.000
_cell.angle_alpha   90.00
_cell.angle_beta   90.00
_cell.angle_gamma   90.00
#
_symmetry.space_group_name_H-M   'P 1'
#
loop_
_entity.id
_entity.type
_entity.pdbx_description
1 polymer ?
#
loop_
_entity_poly.entity_id
_entity_poly.type
_entity_poly.pdbx_seq_one_letter_code
_entity_poly.pdbx_strand_id
1 'polypeptide(L)'
;MPPTLLLIRHAQALHNVASDWSLHDPPLSELGEQQCKELEESLKNSEIGNQVELIVVSAMRRTLQTASIGVEWLIKERGIKVLPDAGWQENSDQPCDTGSDISVMKKEFPDFDFSAVDPLYPDKMTNIDTNPYAFTPKALLARGQTCLKALYNRPEKVIAVVSHSGFLRVAICNRRFFNADWRVFEFDEDVMKERREAREARGEKGDEGDMYGKGEFVLKEWKETEEKGGGMGRSEVGFFPASASDFPAVEGEATEEKPEPGGTTASIPIGA
;
A
#
# COMPACT_ATOMS: atom_id res chain seq x y z
N MET A 1 -6.21 22.04 6.49
CA MET A 1 -6.68 20.70 6.89
C MET A 1 -5.98 19.70 5.98
N PRO A 2 -5.59 18.53 6.49
CA PRO A 2 -5.04 17.46 5.66
C PRO A 2 -6.03 17.01 4.59
N PRO A 3 -5.56 16.45 3.46
CA PRO A 3 -6.44 15.92 2.42
C PRO A 3 -7.25 14.72 2.90
N THR A 4 -8.45 14.58 2.33
CA THR A 4 -9.16 13.30 2.27
C THR A 4 -8.48 12.40 1.24
N LEU A 5 -8.28 11.13 1.58
CA LEU A 5 -7.63 10.16 0.71
C LEU A 5 -8.65 9.18 0.14
N LEU A 6 -8.72 9.10 -1.18
CA LEU A 6 -9.45 8.07 -1.91
C LEU A 6 -8.45 6.98 -2.33
N LEU A 7 -8.37 5.90 -1.55
CA LEU A 7 -7.43 4.80 -1.82
C LEU A 7 -8.08 3.77 -2.72
N ILE A 8 -7.36 3.37 -3.78
CA ILE A 8 -7.84 2.47 -4.84
C ILE A 8 -6.82 1.34 -5.01
N ARG A 9 -7.26 0.09 -4.99
CA ARG A 9 -6.43 -1.05 -5.38
C ARG A 9 -6.50 -1.22 -6.91
N HIS A 10 -5.37 -1.56 -7.53
CA HIS A 10 -5.36 -1.97 -8.94
C HIS A 10 -6.37 -3.10 -9.25
N ALA A 11 -6.82 -3.17 -10.50
CA ALA A 11 -7.69 -4.24 -10.98
C ALA A 11 -6.93 -5.57 -11.17
N GLN A 12 -7.64 -6.65 -11.53
CA GLN A 12 -6.99 -7.96 -11.72
C GLN A 12 -5.87 -7.89 -12.78
N ALA A 13 -4.69 -8.41 -12.43
CA ALA A 13 -3.55 -8.57 -13.34
C ALA A 13 -3.29 -10.04 -13.68
N LEU A 14 -2.50 -10.30 -14.72
CA LEU A 14 -2.28 -11.66 -15.24
C LEU A 14 -1.72 -12.64 -14.20
N HIS A 15 -0.86 -12.17 -13.28
CA HIS A 15 -0.37 -13.01 -12.17
C HIS A 15 -1.50 -13.50 -11.25
N ASN A 16 -2.57 -12.71 -11.06
CA ASN A 16 -3.72 -13.13 -10.26
C ASN A 16 -4.51 -14.24 -10.95
N VAL A 17 -4.56 -14.25 -12.29
CA VAL A 17 -5.27 -15.26 -13.08
C VAL A 17 -4.50 -16.57 -13.10
N ALA A 18 -3.20 -16.50 -13.37
CA ALA A 18 -2.35 -17.68 -13.51
C ALA A 18 -1.85 -18.25 -12.17
N SER A 19 -2.06 -17.53 -11.05
CA SER A 19 -1.35 -17.77 -9.79
C SER A 19 0.17 -17.86 -10.00
N ASP A 20 0.68 -17.06 -10.93
CA ASP A 20 2.08 -17.08 -11.37
C ASP A 20 2.79 -15.81 -10.91
N TRP A 21 3.49 -15.93 -9.78
CA TRP A 21 4.24 -14.85 -9.15
C TRP A 21 5.57 -14.54 -9.85
N SER A 22 5.96 -15.38 -10.83
CA SER A 22 7.18 -15.18 -11.63
C SER A 22 7.00 -14.21 -12.80
N LEU A 23 5.75 -13.89 -13.16
CA LEU A 23 5.46 -12.89 -14.18
C LEU A 23 5.92 -11.52 -13.71
N HIS A 24 6.94 -10.97 -14.36
CA HIS A 24 7.51 -9.68 -13.99
C HIS A 24 6.59 -8.51 -14.37
N ASP A 25 6.31 -7.61 -13.40
CA ASP A 25 5.48 -6.40 -13.55
C ASP A 25 4.24 -6.59 -14.46
N PRO A 26 3.37 -7.57 -14.18
CA PRO A 26 2.39 -8.07 -15.12
C PRO A 26 1.31 -7.01 -15.43
N PRO A 27 0.82 -6.95 -16.69
CA PRO A 27 -0.29 -6.08 -17.05
C PRO A 27 -1.61 -6.58 -16.45
N LEU A 28 -2.64 -5.74 -16.55
CA LEU A 28 -4.03 -6.11 -16.32
C LEU A 28 -4.47 -7.28 -17.23
N SER A 29 -5.40 -8.09 -16.73
CA SER A 29 -6.14 -9.04 -17.57
C SER A 29 -7.31 -8.35 -18.26
N GLU A 30 -7.94 -9.01 -19.24
CA GLU A 30 -9.19 -8.52 -19.85
C GLU A 30 -10.29 -8.28 -18.80
N LEU A 31 -10.39 -9.15 -17.79
CA LEU A 31 -11.29 -8.96 -16.66
C LEU A 31 -10.87 -7.76 -15.80
N GLY A 32 -9.57 -7.53 -15.63
CA GLY A 32 -9.04 -6.34 -14.95
C GLY A 32 -9.43 -5.04 -15.66
N GLU A 33 -9.41 -5.01 -16.98
CA GLU A 33 -9.87 -3.85 -17.76
C GLU A 33 -11.38 -3.61 -17.58
N GLN A 34 -12.20 -4.67 -17.56
CA GLN A 34 -13.64 -4.56 -17.25
C GLN A 34 -13.88 -4.04 -15.84
N GLN A 35 -13.15 -4.55 -14.85
CA GLN A 35 -13.19 -4.07 -13.47
C GLN A 35 -12.82 -2.58 -13.37
N CYS A 36 -11.89 -2.09 -14.18
CA CYS A 36 -11.58 -0.66 -14.24
C CYS A 36 -12.77 0.16 -14.75
N LYS A 37 -13.53 -0.34 -15.73
CA LYS A 37 -14.73 0.36 -16.21
C LYS A 37 -15.85 0.41 -15.16
N GLU A 38 -16.04 -0.67 -14.41
CA GLU A 38 -16.96 -0.66 -13.26
C GLU A 38 -16.51 0.31 -12.15
N LEU A 39 -15.20 0.38 -11.88
CA LEU A 39 -14.61 1.34 -10.94
C LEU A 39 -14.88 2.79 -11.39
N GLU A 40 -14.68 3.07 -12.68
CA GLU A 40 -14.95 4.39 -13.26
C GLU A 40 -16.42 4.80 -13.07
N GLU A 41 -17.35 3.91 -13.40
CA GLU A 41 -18.79 4.16 -13.21
C GLU A 41 -19.15 4.40 -11.75
N SER A 42 -18.62 3.58 -10.84
CA SER A 42 -18.86 3.72 -9.40
C SER A 42 -18.36 5.06 -8.86
N LEU A 43 -17.14 5.46 -9.21
CA LEU A 43 -16.56 6.73 -8.76
C LEU A 43 -17.21 7.96 -9.42
N LYS A 44 -17.63 7.89 -10.68
CA LYS A 44 -18.42 8.95 -11.32
C LYS A 44 -19.76 9.18 -10.61
N ASN A 45 -20.35 8.10 -10.10
CA ASN A 45 -21.61 8.16 -9.35
C ASN A 45 -21.44 8.51 -7.87
N SER A 46 -20.20 8.55 -7.34
CA SER A 46 -19.92 8.97 -5.98
C SER A 46 -19.58 10.46 -5.92
N GLU A 47 -19.95 11.13 -4.83
CA GLU A 47 -19.60 12.54 -4.65
C GLU A 47 -18.08 12.71 -4.56
N ILE A 48 -17.42 11.86 -3.78
CA ILE A 48 -15.98 11.94 -3.52
C ILE A 48 -15.13 11.73 -4.79
N GLY A 49 -15.54 10.84 -5.70
CA GLY A 49 -14.81 10.60 -6.95
C GLY A 49 -14.73 11.85 -7.83
N ASN A 50 -15.75 12.71 -7.78
CA ASN A 50 -15.81 13.96 -8.53
C ASN A 50 -15.10 15.14 -7.83
N GLN A 51 -14.68 14.97 -6.57
CA GLN A 51 -13.94 15.99 -5.81
C GLN A 51 -12.42 15.84 -5.91
N VAL A 52 -11.91 14.77 -6.55
CA VAL A 52 -10.47 14.53 -6.70
C VAL A 52 -9.77 15.71 -7.39
N GLU A 53 -8.66 16.17 -6.80
CA GLU A 53 -7.82 17.28 -7.26
C GLU A 53 -6.40 16.82 -7.65
N LEU A 54 -5.98 15.63 -7.22
CA LEU A 54 -4.69 15.00 -7.56
C LEU A 54 -4.83 13.48 -7.61
N ILE A 55 -4.12 12.84 -8.53
CA ILE A 55 -3.95 11.38 -8.57
C ILE A 55 -2.48 11.06 -8.30
N VAL A 56 -2.23 10.25 -7.28
CA VAL A 56 -0.94 9.60 -7.04
C VAL A 56 -1.08 8.14 -7.45
N VAL A 57 -0.10 7.61 -8.18
CA VAL A 57 -0.16 6.25 -8.70
C VAL A 57 1.17 5.56 -8.51
N SER A 58 1.16 4.30 -8.08
CA SER A 58 2.36 3.48 -8.12
C SER A 58 2.91 3.43 -9.56
N ALA A 59 4.22 3.63 -9.73
CA ALA A 59 4.85 3.60 -11.05
C ALA A 59 4.83 2.23 -11.75
N MET A 60 4.20 1.20 -11.17
CA MET A 60 4.07 -0.14 -11.75
C MET A 60 3.00 -0.21 -12.86
N ARG A 61 3.16 -1.17 -13.78
CA ARG A 61 2.34 -1.25 -15.01
C ARG A 61 0.85 -1.37 -14.73
N ARG A 62 0.43 -2.31 -13.88
CA ARG A 62 -0.99 -2.57 -13.58
C ARG A 62 -1.71 -1.42 -12.87
N THR A 63 -0.99 -0.65 -12.05
CA THR A 63 -1.55 0.54 -11.39
C THR A 63 -1.69 1.70 -12.36
N LEU A 64 -0.71 1.89 -13.26
CA LEU A 64 -0.81 2.86 -14.35
C LEU A 64 -1.97 2.53 -15.30
N GLN A 65 -2.13 1.28 -15.71
CA GLN A 65 -3.29 0.84 -16.51
C GLN A 65 -4.62 1.04 -15.76
N THR A 66 -4.67 0.71 -14.47
CA THR A 66 -5.87 0.96 -13.66
C THR A 66 -6.18 2.46 -13.62
N ALA A 67 -5.18 3.32 -13.48
CA ALA A 67 -5.39 4.77 -13.50
C ALA A 67 -5.88 5.26 -14.87
N SER A 68 -5.25 4.79 -15.95
CA SER A 68 -5.61 5.16 -17.32
C SER A 68 -7.02 4.75 -17.73
N ILE A 69 -7.56 3.67 -17.16
CA ILE A 69 -8.88 3.13 -17.54
C ILE A 69 -9.95 3.47 -16.51
N GLY A 70 -9.65 3.29 -15.23
CA GLY A 70 -10.62 3.36 -14.12
C GLY A 70 -10.78 4.72 -13.47
N VAL A 71 -9.90 5.69 -13.79
CA VAL A 71 -10.09 7.11 -13.47
C VAL A 71 -9.86 8.02 -14.68
N GLU A 72 -10.13 7.50 -15.87
CA GLU A 72 -9.83 8.15 -17.15
C GLU A 72 -10.45 9.56 -17.27
N TRP A 73 -11.72 9.73 -16.88
CA TRP A 73 -12.39 11.04 -16.94
C TRP A 73 -11.71 12.11 -16.08
N LEU A 74 -11.12 11.73 -14.94
CA LEU A 74 -10.36 12.67 -14.13
C LEU A 74 -9.13 13.16 -14.90
N ILE A 75 -8.46 12.27 -15.63
CA ILE A 75 -7.23 12.57 -16.36
C ILE A 75 -7.53 13.34 -17.65
N LYS A 76 -8.42 12.80 -18.49
CA LYS A 76 -8.62 13.28 -19.87
C LYS A 76 -9.67 14.40 -19.96
N GLU A 77 -10.74 14.35 -19.18
CA GLU A 77 -11.83 15.34 -19.25
C GLU A 77 -11.60 16.49 -18.25
N ARG A 78 -11.19 16.18 -17.02
CA ARG A 78 -10.95 17.18 -15.97
C ARG A 78 -9.52 17.70 -15.91
N GLY A 79 -8.57 17.06 -16.60
CA GLY A 79 -7.16 17.48 -16.63
C GLY A 79 -6.46 17.35 -15.27
N ILE A 80 -6.92 16.43 -14.40
CA ILE A 80 -6.31 16.21 -13.09
C ILE A 80 -4.90 15.66 -13.26
N LYS A 81 -3.95 16.26 -12.54
CA LYS A 81 -2.55 15.85 -12.58
C LYS A 81 -2.39 14.44 -12.01
N VAL A 82 -1.60 13.62 -12.70
CA VAL A 82 -1.19 12.29 -12.24
C VAL A 82 0.28 12.30 -11.88
N LEU A 83 0.62 11.74 -10.71
CA LEU A 83 1.98 11.61 -10.19
C LEU A 83 2.35 10.14 -10.01
N PRO A 84 3.10 9.53 -10.95
CA PRO A 84 3.80 8.28 -10.70
C PRO A 84 4.77 8.43 -9.53
N ASP A 85 4.77 7.47 -8.61
CA ASP A 85 5.55 7.52 -7.38
C ASP A 85 6.04 6.12 -6.97
N ALA A 86 7.33 6.02 -6.64
CA ALA A 86 8.01 4.78 -6.26
C ALA A 86 7.63 4.26 -4.86
N GLY A 87 7.16 5.14 -3.96
CA GLY A 87 6.75 4.79 -2.60
C GLY A 87 5.51 3.88 -2.55
N TRP A 88 4.68 3.93 -3.59
CA TRP A 88 3.39 3.23 -3.64
C TRP A 88 3.43 1.84 -4.27
N GLN A 89 4.63 1.30 -4.50
CA GLN A 89 4.85 -0.08 -4.99
C GLN A 89 4.32 -1.15 -4.02
N GLU A 90 4.10 -2.36 -4.56
CA GLU A 90 3.73 -3.52 -3.74
C GLU A 90 4.86 -3.92 -2.76
N ASN A 91 4.50 -4.72 -1.76
CA ASN A 91 5.29 -4.93 -0.56
C ASN A 91 6.37 -6.03 -0.65
N SER A 92 6.37 -6.92 -1.65
CA SER A 92 7.36 -8.00 -1.76
C SER A 92 8.41 -7.78 -2.85
N ASP A 93 9.45 -8.62 -2.87
CA ASP A 93 10.50 -8.69 -3.90
C ASP A 93 10.19 -9.69 -5.03
N GLN A 94 9.01 -10.31 -5.03
CA GLN A 94 8.61 -11.22 -6.10
C GLN A 94 8.63 -10.50 -7.46
N PRO A 95 8.91 -11.20 -8.57
CA PRO A 95 8.90 -10.59 -9.90
C PRO A 95 7.60 -9.84 -10.21
N CYS A 96 6.45 -10.37 -9.80
CA CYS A 96 5.16 -9.69 -9.99
C CYS A 96 5.00 -8.42 -9.17
N ASP A 97 5.72 -8.28 -8.05
CA ASP A 97 5.65 -7.13 -7.15
C ASP A 97 6.78 -6.13 -7.38
N THR A 98 7.73 -6.47 -8.25
CA THR A 98 8.81 -5.59 -8.69
C THR A 98 8.42 -4.93 -10.01
N GLY A 99 8.59 -3.61 -10.09
CA GLY A 99 8.25 -2.82 -11.27
C GLY A 99 9.27 -2.96 -12.40
N SER A 100 8.92 -2.49 -13.59
CA SER A 100 9.88 -2.35 -14.70
C SER A 100 10.67 -1.05 -14.61
N ASP A 101 11.83 -0.96 -15.25
CA ASP A 101 12.61 0.29 -15.31
C ASP A 101 11.77 1.49 -15.80
N ILE A 102 12.06 2.67 -15.27
CA ILE A 102 11.43 3.94 -15.68
C ILE A 102 11.54 4.15 -17.20
N SER A 103 12.63 3.71 -17.83
CA SER A 103 12.82 3.85 -19.28
C SER A 103 11.84 3.01 -20.11
N VAL A 104 11.39 1.88 -19.57
CA VAL A 104 10.35 1.03 -20.16
C VAL A 104 8.99 1.68 -19.91
N MET A 105 8.72 2.08 -18.67
CA MET A 105 7.45 2.72 -18.29
C MET A 105 7.19 4.01 -19.09
N LYS A 106 8.20 4.85 -19.32
CA LYS A 106 8.09 6.06 -20.16
C LYS A 106 7.72 5.77 -21.62
N LYS A 107 8.13 4.61 -22.15
CA LYS A 107 7.78 4.22 -23.54
C LYS A 107 6.35 3.71 -23.63
N GLU A 108 5.89 2.97 -22.62
CA GLU A 108 4.54 2.41 -22.58
C GLU A 108 3.48 3.45 -22.19
N PHE A 109 3.83 4.39 -21.31
CA PHE A 109 2.95 5.41 -20.77
C PHE A 109 3.52 6.83 -21.02
N PRO A 110 3.66 7.25 -22.29
CA PRO A 110 4.31 8.52 -22.64
C PRO A 110 3.57 9.76 -22.13
N ASP A 111 2.28 9.62 -21.80
CA ASP A 111 1.44 10.69 -21.24
C ASP A 111 1.73 10.95 -19.74
N PHE A 112 2.48 10.08 -19.06
CA PHE A 112 2.79 10.19 -17.64
C PHE A 112 4.18 10.79 -17.42
N ASP A 113 4.28 11.74 -16.49
CA ASP A 113 5.55 12.34 -16.12
C ASP A 113 6.24 11.55 -15.00
N PHE A 114 7.26 10.77 -15.38
CA PHE A 114 8.08 10.01 -14.45
C PHE A 114 9.32 10.78 -13.96
N SER A 115 9.46 12.08 -14.24
CA SER A 115 10.66 12.84 -13.87
C SER A 115 10.90 12.94 -12.36
N ALA A 116 9.84 12.83 -11.56
CA ALA A 116 9.88 12.86 -10.10
C ALA A 116 9.96 11.46 -9.45
N VAL A 117 9.92 10.38 -10.23
CA VAL A 117 10.06 9.02 -9.69
C VAL A 117 11.51 8.82 -9.25
N ASP A 118 11.70 8.36 -8.02
CA ASP A 118 13.02 8.09 -7.46
C ASP A 118 13.80 7.14 -8.38
N PRO A 119 15.02 7.50 -8.83
CA PRO A 119 15.84 6.65 -9.68
C PRO A 119 16.22 5.29 -9.08
N LEU A 120 16.10 5.11 -7.76
CA LEU A 120 16.28 3.82 -7.11
C LEU A 120 15.15 2.83 -7.47
N TYR A 121 13.99 3.31 -7.91
CA TYR A 121 12.94 2.46 -8.47
C TYR A 121 13.46 1.66 -9.68
N PRO A 122 13.16 0.34 -9.80
CA PRO A 122 12.27 -0.47 -8.96
C PRO A 122 13.01 -1.32 -7.90
N ASP A 123 14.26 -1.01 -7.55
CA ASP A 123 15.10 -1.88 -6.73
C ASP A 123 14.61 -2.00 -5.27
N LYS A 124 14.52 -3.25 -4.81
CA LYS A 124 14.15 -3.63 -3.43
C LYS A 124 15.20 -4.46 -2.71
N MET A 125 16.27 -4.84 -3.42
CA MET A 125 17.22 -5.86 -2.97
C MET A 125 18.59 -5.29 -2.64
N THR A 126 19.01 -4.20 -3.28
CA THR A 126 20.32 -3.63 -2.94
C THR A 126 20.26 -2.91 -1.61
N ASN A 127 21.31 -3.06 -0.79
CA ASN A 127 21.48 -2.39 0.50
C ASN A 127 20.23 -2.46 1.41
N ILE A 128 19.65 -3.66 1.55
CA ILE A 128 18.35 -3.94 2.22
C ILE A 128 18.11 -3.15 3.50
N ASP A 129 19.13 -3.02 4.36
CA ASP A 129 19.01 -2.31 5.65
C ASP A 129 18.75 -0.80 5.54
N THR A 130 19.07 -0.22 4.39
CA THR A 130 19.00 1.22 4.11
C THR A 130 18.11 1.56 2.92
N ASN A 131 17.69 0.57 2.13
CA ASN A 131 16.85 0.78 0.97
C ASN A 131 15.41 1.09 1.41
N PRO A 132 14.87 2.28 1.09
CA PRO A 132 13.51 2.66 1.48
C PRO A 132 12.42 1.80 0.81
N TYR A 133 12.77 1.08 -0.26
CA TYR A 133 11.87 0.21 -1.01
C TYR A 133 12.00 -1.28 -0.66
N ALA A 134 12.92 -1.64 0.25
CA ALA A 134 13.08 -3.02 0.70
C ALA A 134 11.78 -3.60 1.25
N PHE A 135 11.63 -4.92 1.10
CA PHE A 135 10.46 -5.70 1.50
C PHE A 135 10.49 -6.12 2.98
N THR A 136 11.39 -5.54 3.79
CA THR A 136 11.49 -5.82 5.22
C THR A 136 10.39 -5.11 6.01
N PRO A 137 9.97 -5.65 7.18
CA PRO A 137 8.96 -5.00 8.01
C PRO A 137 9.29 -3.53 8.32
N LYS A 138 10.54 -3.26 8.68
CA LYS A 138 11.02 -1.92 9.02
C LYS A 138 10.91 -0.96 7.82
N ALA A 139 11.41 -1.37 6.66
CA ALA A 139 11.40 -0.52 5.46
C ALA A 139 9.98 -0.26 4.97
N LEU A 140 9.13 -1.30 4.88
CA LEU A 140 7.77 -1.17 4.38
C LEU A 140 6.90 -0.24 5.23
N LEU A 141 6.95 -0.39 6.56
CA LEU A 141 6.13 0.41 7.44
C LEU A 141 6.65 1.86 7.53
N ALA A 142 7.97 2.08 7.50
CA ALA A 142 8.55 3.41 7.39
C ALA A 142 8.21 4.08 6.03
N ARG A 143 8.18 3.31 4.95
CA ARG A 143 7.74 3.78 3.62
C ARG A 143 6.29 4.24 3.64
N GLY A 144 5.40 3.47 4.28
CA GLY A 144 4.01 3.86 4.49
C GLY A 144 3.86 5.22 5.17
N GLN A 145 4.58 5.45 6.27
CA GLN A 145 4.60 6.74 6.97
C GLN A 145 5.18 7.87 6.12
N THR A 146 6.21 7.59 5.33
CA THR A 146 6.79 8.57 4.39
C THR A 146 5.77 8.99 3.33
N CYS A 147 5.05 8.03 2.74
CA CYS A 147 3.97 8.28 1.80
C CYS A 147 2.83 9.10 2.43
N LEU A 148 2.37 8.70 3.63
CA LEU A 148 1.32 9.42 4.34
C LEU A 148 1.72 10.85 4.72
N LYS A 149 2.96 11.05 5.19
CA LYS A 149 3.52 12.37 5.47
C LYS A 149 3.59 13.24 4.23
N ALA A 150 3.99 12.67 3.10
CA ALA A 150 4.03 13.39 1.84
C ALA A 150 2.63 13.88 1.44
N LEU A 151 1.61 13.02 1.57
CA LEU A 151 0.21 13.37 1.31
C LEU A 151 -0.35 14.39 2.32
N TYR A 152 -0.07 14.24 3.62
CA TYR A 152 -0.58 15.12 4.68
C TYR A 152 -0.25 16.60 4.42
N ASN A 153 0.93 16.87 3.85
CA ASN A 153 1.43 18.22 3.58
C ASN A 153 0.98 18.78 2.22
N ARG A 154 0.14 18.07 1.47
CA ARG A 154 -0.35 18.50 0.17
C ARG A 154 -1.47 19.54 0.31
N PRO A 155 -1.56 20.51 -0.64
CA PRO A 155 -2.61 21.52 -0.62
C PRO A 155 -3.95 21.04 -1.17
N GLU A 156 -3.97 19.93 -1.92
CA GLU A 156 -5.21 19.38 -2.49
C GLU A 156 -6.16 18.91 -1.39
N LYS A 157 -7.48 19.03 -1.62
CA LYS A 157 -8.50 18.60 -0.66
C LYS A 157 -8.77 17.11 -0.73
N VAL A 158 -8.79 16.55 -1.93
CA VAL A 158 -9.04 15.12 -2.17
C VAL A 158 -7.96 14.58 -3.10
N ILE A 159 -7.25 13.55 -2.63
CA ILE A 159 -6.21 12.88 -3.39
C ILE A 159 -6.62 11.44 -3.62
N ALA A 160 -6.72 11.04 -4.88
CA ALA A 160 -6.86 9.65 -5.26
C ALA A 160 -5.49 8.96 -5.28
N VAL A 161 -5.39 7.78 -4.71
CA VAL A 161 -4.16 6.98 -4.71
C VAL A 161 -4.43 5.60 -5.28
N VAL A 162 -3.79 5.26 -6.41
CA VAL A 162 -3.90 3.95 -7.04
C VAL A 162 -2.67 3.11 -6.71
N SER A 163 -2.86 2.06 -5.90
CA SER A 163 -1.78 1.23 -5.34
C SER A 163 -2.17 -0.25 -5.27
N HIS A 164 -1.53 -1.02 -4.41
CA HIS A 164 -1.60 -2.48 -4.34
C HIS A 164 -2.11 -2.98 -2.99
N SER A 165 -2.67 -4.18 -2.96
CA SER A 165 -3.39 -4.70 -1.79
C SER A 165 -2.48 -4.87 -0.57
N GLY A 166 -1.30 -5.47 -0.78
CA GLY A 166 -0.37 -5.78 0.30
C GLY A 166 0.11 -4.51 0.98
N PHE A 167 0.58 -3.55 0.19
CA PHE A 167 1.07 -2.26 0.69
C PHE A 167 -0.03 -1.43 1.36
N LEU A 168 -1.21 -1.31 0.74
CA LEU A 168 -2.34 -0.57 1.33
C LEU A 168 -2.76 -1.16 2.69
N ARG A 169 -2.81 -2.49 2.80
CA ARG A 169 -3.18 -3.16 4.05
C ARG A 169 -2.07 -3.05 5.10
N VAL A 170 -0.84 -3.39 4.74
CA VAL A 170 0.26 -3.53 5.72
C VAL A 170 0.75 -2.17 6.20
N ALA A 171 0.91 -1.19 5.30
CA ALA A 171 1.66 0.03 5.59
C ALA A 171 0.82 1.33 5.57
N ILE A 172 -0.42 1.30 5.08
CA ILE A 172 -1.21 2.54 4.86
C ILE A 172 -2.46 2.60 5.74
N CYS A 173 -3.34 1.61 5.69
CA CYS A 173 -4.69 1.75 6.26
C CYS A 173 -5.25 0.51 6.99
N ASN A 174 -4.54 -0.62 6.98
CA ASN A 174 -4.99 -1.86 7.65
C ASN A 174 -6.38 -2.33 7.20
N ARG A 175 -6.77 -2.04 5.95
CA ARG A 175 -7.97 -2.56 5.29
C ARG A 175 -7.57 -3.47 4.14
N ARG A 176 -8.38 -4.50 3.90
CA ARG A 176 -8.28 -5.33 2.70
C ARG A 176 -9.06 -4.69 1.56
N PHE A 177 -8.54 -4.86 0.35
CA PHE A 177 -9.15 -4.38 -0.88
C PHE A 177 -9.39 -5.54 -1.84
N PHE A 178 -10.57 -5.63 -2.42
CA PHE A 178 -10.80 -6.42 -3.63
C PHE A 178 -10.23 -5.69 -4.86
N ASN A 179 -10.04 -6.41 -5.96
CA ASN A 179 -9.56 -5.82 -7.21
C ASN A 179 -10.48 -4.66 -7.66
N ALA A 180 -9.88 -3.53 -8.02
CA ALA A 180 -10.58 -2.31 -8.42
C ALA A 180 -11.62 -1.80 -7.41
N ASP A 181 -11.41 -2.05 -6.11
CA ASP A 181 -12.20 -1.44 -5.05
C ASP A 181 -11.55 -0.16 -4.52
N TRP A 182 -12.36 0.72 -3.96
CA TRP A 182 -11.95 2.01 -3.43
C TRP A 182 -12.48 2.25 -2.02
N ARG A 183 -11.75 2.99 -1.20
CA ARG A 183 -12.12 3.35 0.18
C ARG A 183 -11.72 4.80 0.47
N VAL A 184 -12.44 5.46 1.36
CA VAL A 184 -12.19 6.87 1.69
C VAL A 184 -11.68 6.99 3.11
N PHE A 185 -10.65 7.81 3.30
CA PHE A 185 -10.00 8.02 4.58
C PHE A 185 -9.75 9.48 4.87
N GLU A 186 -9.76 9.82 6.15
CA GLU A 186 -9.25 11.06 6.70
C GLU A 186 -8.06 10.76 7.61
N PHE A 187 -7.20 11.77 7.85
CA PHE A 187 -6.20 11.66 8.90
C PHE A 187 -6.87 11.79 10.27
N ASP A 188 -6.62 10.82 11.15
CA ASP A 188 -7.17 10.79 12.50
C ASP A 188 -6.36 11.73 13.42
N GLU A 189 -6.62 13.04 13.33
CA GLU A 189 -5.83 14.04 14.06
C GLU A 189 -5.88 13.87 15.58
N ASP A 190 -6.98 13.32 16.12
CA ASP A 190 -7.13 13.03 17.54
C ASP A 190 -6.15 11.92 17.96
N VAL A 191 -6.15 10.78 17.25
CA VAL A 191 -5.23 9.67 17.54
C VAL A 191 -3.78 10.08 17.29
N MET A 192 -3.51 10.88 16.25
CA MET A 192 -2.17 11.40 15.97
C MET A 192 -1.67 12.29 17.13
N LYS A 193 -2.54 13.15 17.67
CA LYS A 193 -2.22 13.99 18.82
C LYS A 193 -1.94 13.16 20.07
N GLU A 194 -2.80 12.19 20.40
CA GLU A 194 -2.61 11.28 21.53
C GLU A 194 -1.27 10.53 21.43
N ARG A 195 -0.90 10.06 20.24
CA ARG A 195 0.38 9.39 20.00
C ARG A 195 1.56 10.32 20.23
N ARG A 196 1.50 11.57 19.76
CA ARG A 196 2.56 12.57 19.97
C ARG A 196 2.75 12.86 21.46
N GLU A 197 1.67 13.13 22.18
CA GLU A 197 1.72 13.40 23.63
C GLU A 197 2.28 12.19 24.40
N ALA A 198 1.89 10.96 24.02
CA ALA A 198 2.41 9.75 24.64
C ALA A 198 3.91 9.52 24.38
N ARG A 199 4.43 9.86 23.19
CA ARG A 199 5.87 9.78 22.88
C ARG A 199 6.66 10.84 23.67
N GLU A 200 6.15 12.07 23.72
CA GLU A 200 6.75 13.16 24.51
C GLU A 200 6.86 12.78 25.99
N ALA A 201 5.80 12.20 26.56
CA ALA A 201 5.81 11.73 27.95
C ALA A 201 6.84 10.63 28.23
N ARG A 202 7.20 9.82 27.21
CA ARG A 202 8.27 8.79 27.31
C ARG A 202 9.67 9.33 27.04
N GLY A 203 9.80 10.60 26.63
CA GLY A 203 11.08 11.19 26.26
C GLY A 203 11.68 10.64 24.94
N GLU A 204 10.86 9.98 24.13
CA GLU A 204 11.24 9.46 22.82
C GLU A 204 11.44 10.64 21.85
N LYS A 205 12.61 10.70 21.19
CA LYS A 205 12.93 11.75 20.20
C LYS A 205 13.02 11.12 18.81
N GLY A 206 12.21 11.61 17.89
CA GLY A 206 12.25 11.23 16.48
C GLY A 206 11.07 10.38 16.02
N ASP A 207 11.07 10.10 14.72
CA ASP A 207 10.08 9.25 14.06
C ASP A 207 10.67 7.83 13.99
N GLU A 208 10.30 6.95 14.92
CA GLU A 208 10.84 5.58 14.99
C GLU A 208 10.37 4.66 13.84
N GLY A 209 9.72 5.23 12.81
CA GLY A 209 8.98 4.47 11.82
C GLY A 209 7.75 3.81 12.44
N ASP A 210 6.87 3.28 11.60
CA ASP A 210 5.71 2.56 12.07
C ASP A 210 6.10 1.12 12.44
N MET A 211 6.49 0.83 13.68
CA MET A 211 6.57 -0.57 14.11
C MET A 211 5.16 -1.09 14.46
N TYR A 212 4.54 -1.80 13.52
CA TYR A 212 3.27 -2.53 13.67
C TYR A 212 2.08 -1.68 14.16
N GLY A 213 1.78 -0.58 13.46
CA GLY A 213 0.64 0.28 13.73
C GLY A 213 0.91 1.39 14.76
N LYS A 214 2.17 1.68 15.07
CA LYS A 214 2.64 2.74 15.98
C LYS A 214 3.13 4.01 15.25
N GLY A 215 2.99 4.08 13.93
CA GLY A 215 3.36 5.22 13.10
C GLY A 215 2.75 6.56 13.55
N GLU A 216 3.33 7.67 13.10
CA GLU A 216 2.81 9.00 13.43
C GLU A 216 1.48 9.29 12.72
N PHE A 217 1.41 9.01 11.43
CA PHE A 217 0.23 9.25 10.58
C PHE A 217 -0.72 8.07 10.65
N VAL A 218 -1.97 8.37 11.01
CA VAL A 218 -3.04 7.38 11.18
C VAL A 218 -4.21 7.79 10.31
N LEU A 219 -4.79 6.82 9.61
CA LEU A 219 -5.98 7.01 8.80
C LEU A 219 -7.22 6.44 9.47
N LYS A 220 -8.32 7.18 9.34
CA LYS A 220 -9.66 6.77 9.75
C LYS A 220 -10.53 6.63 8.51
N GLU A 221 -11.09 5.43 8.32
CA GLU A 221 -11.98 5.17 7.19
C GLU A 221 -13.32 5.89 7.38
N TRP A 222 -13.91 6.38 6.29
CA TRP A 222 -15.30 6.82 6.30
C TRP A 222 -16.24 5.65 6.57
N LYS A 223 -17.20 5.88 7.47
CA LYS A 223 -18.19 4.88 7.89
C LYS A 223 -18.87 4.19 6.70
N GLU A 224 -19.19 4.94 5.65
CA GLU A 224 -19.86 4.41 4.47
C GLU A 224 -19.06 3.30 3.76
N THR A 225 -17.76 3.52 3.51
CA THR A 225 -16.93 2.49 2.85
C THR A 225 -16.52 1.40 3.82
N GLU A 226 -16.39 1.71 5.12
CA GLU A 226 -16.06 0.71 6.13
C GLU A 226 -17.17 -0.34 6.26
N GLU A 227 -18.43 0.08 6.43
CA GLU A 227 -19.57 -0.82 6.65
C GLU A 227 -19.90 -1.67 5.42
N LYS A 228 -19.65 -1.16 4.22
CA LYS A 228 -19.93 -1.85 2.95
C LYS A 228 -18.80 -2.77 2.50
N GLY A 229 -17.59 -2.60 3.06
CA GLY A 229 -16.41 -3.30 2.55
C GLY A 229 -15.91 -2.67 1.24
N GLY A 230 -15.69 -1.36 1.25
CA GLY A 230 -15.31 -0.58 0.08
C GLY A 230 -16.49 0.08 -0.63
N GLY A 231 -16.19 1.05 -1.49
CA GLY A 231 -17.16 1.76 -2.32
C GLY A 231 -17.75 0.89 -3.43
N MET A 232 -17.07 -0.21 -3.80
CA MET A 232 -17.66 -1.27 -4.63
C MET A 232 -18.43 -2.30 -3.80
N GLY A 233 -18.24 -2.33 -2.48
CA GLY A 233 -18.84 -3.31 -1.57
C GLY A 233 -18.33 -4.74 -1.77
N ARG A 234 -17.09 -4.92 -2.22
CA ARG A 234 -16.51 -6.23 -2.59
C ARG A 234 -15.42 -6.70 -1.65
N SER A 235 -14.85 -5.78 -0.87
CA SER A 235 -13.76 -6.06 0.03
C SER A 235 -14.24 -6.62 1.36
N GLU A 236 -13.38 -7.38 2.03
CA GLU A 236 -13.64 -7.85 3.39
C GLU A 236 -13.76 -6.66 4.35
N VAL A 237 -14.82 -6.67 5.18
CA VAL A 237 -15.04 -5.68 6.24
C VAL A 237 -14.16 -6.04 7.44
N GLY A 238 -13.40 -5.08 7.95
CA GLY A 238 -12.63 -5.24 9.18
C GLY A 238 -11.30 -4.51 9.19
N PHE A 239 -10.65 -4.57 10.34
CA PHE A 239 -9.32 -4.04 10.60
C PHE A 239 -8.29 -5.18 10.62
N PHE A 240 -7.29 -5.10 9.75
CA PHE A 240 -6.29 -6.15 9.53
C PHE A 240 -4.88 -5.56 9.72
N PRO A 241 -4.37 -5.50 10.97
CA PRO A 241 -3.06 -4.95 11.23
C PRO A 241 -1.96 -5.81 10.61
N ALA A 242 -0.83 -5.19 10.31
CA ALA A 242 0.38 -5.91 9.95
C ALA A 242 0.81 -6.84 11.09
N SER A 243 1.33 -8.00 10.72
CA SER A 243 1.83 -9.05 11.61
C SER A 243 3.17 -9.57 11.12
N ALA A 244 3.93 -10.23 11.98
CA ALA A 244 5.22 -10.82 11.58
C ALA A 244 5.10 -11.80 10.40
N SER A 245 3.95 -12.48 10.26
CA SER A 245 3.68 -13.41 9.15
C SER A 245 3.44 -12.75 7.80
N ASP A 246 3.31 -11.42 7.74
CA ASP A 246 3.09 -10.70 6.48
C ASP A 246 4.38 -10.42 5.70
N PHE A 247 5.54 -10.77 6.27
CA PHE A 247 6.85 -10.46 5.71
C PHE A 247 7.64 -11.75 5.43
N PRO A 248 8.31 -11.86 4.27
CA PRO A 248 9.20 -12.98 4.00
C PRO A 248 10.33 -13.02 5.03
N ALA A 249 10.78 -14.22 5.41
CA ALA A 249 12.01 -14.37 6.18
C ALA A 249 13.19 -13.87 5.33
N VAL A 250 13.96 -12.91 5.86
CA VAL A 250 15.21 -12.50 5.23
C VAL A 250 16.26 -13.55 5.58
N GLU A 251 16.83 -14.23 4.58
CA GLU A 251 17.92 -15.18 4.80
C GLU A 251 19.09 -14.49 5.53
N GLY A 252 19.34 -14.87 6.79
CA GLY A 252 20.44 -14.32 7.60
C GLY A 252 20.03 -13.78 8.98
N GLU A 253 18.74 -13.56 9.25
CA GLU A 253 18.29 -13.25 10.61
C GLU A 253 18.14 -14.56 11.41
N ALA A 254 19.14 -14.86 12.24
CA ALA A 254 19.00 -15.89 13.27
C ALA A 254 17.88 -15.47 14.23
N THR A 255 16.72 -16.12 14.13
CA THR A 255 15.71 -16.06 15.18
C THR A 255 16.33 -16.64 16.45
N GLU A 256 16.63 -15.80 17.45
CA GLU A 256 16.85 -16.28 18.81
C GLU A 256 15.53 -16.89 19.30
N GLU A 257 15.36 -18.20 19.07
CA GLU A 257 14.39 -18.99 19.80
C GLU A 257 14.77 -18.91 21.28
N LYS A 258 13.92 -18.23 22.07
CA LYS A 258 13.97 -18.36 23.52
C LYS A 258 13.78 -19.84 23.86
N PRO A 259 14.63 -20.44 24.71
CA PRO A 259 14.46 -21.83 25.09
C PRO A 259 13.16 -21.97 25.89
N GLU A 260 12.30 -22.91 25.47
CA GLU A 260 11.14 -23.31 26.24
C GLU A 260 11.56 -23.80 27.63
N PRO A 261 10.79 -23.52 28.71
CA PRO A 261 11.09 -24.05 30.03
C PRO A 261 10.88 -25.57 30.02
N GLY A 262 11.98 -26.29 30.24
CA GLY A 262 12.08 -27.74 30.12
C GLY A 262 10.97 -28.50 30.83
N GLY A 263 10.31 -29.37 30.08
CA GLY A 263 9.43 -30.41 30.59
C GLY A 263 10.22 -31.44 31.39
N THR A 264 9.84 -31.64 32.64
CA THR A 264 10.37 -32.66 33.55
C THR A 264 10.02 -34.05 33.03
N THR A 265 10.95 -34.74 32.36
CA THR A 265 10.83 -36.18 32.08
C THR A 265 11.24 -36.97 33.31
N ALA A 266 10.27 -37.47 34.06
CA ALA A 266 10.50 -38.46 35.12
C ALA A 266 10.83 -39.83 34.48
N SER A 267 12.10 -40.21 34.53
CA SER A 267 12.59 -41.55 34.24
C SER A 267 12.30 -42.50 35.42
N ILE A 268 11.55 -43.58 35.19
CA ILE A 268 11.49 -44.72 36.11
C ILE A 268 12.22 -45.89 35.43
N PRO A 269 13.23 -46.50 36.08
CA PRO A 269 14.04 -47.55 35.48
C PRO A 269 13.35 -48.92 35.55
N ILE A 270 13.55 -49.69 34.49
CA ILE A 270 13.31 -51.14 34.41
C ILE A 270 14.52 -51.83 35.06
N GLY A 271 14.28 -52.77 35.98
CA GLY A 271 15.34 -53.70 36.38
C GLY A 271 14.95 -54.72 37.46
N ALA A 272 15.01 -55.99 37.03
CA ALA A 272 15.09 -57.26 37.77
C ALA A 272 13.77 -57.92 38.21
#